data_AF-A0A918U703-F1
#
_entry.id   AF-A0A918U703-F1
#
_cell.length_a   1.000
_cell.length_b   1.000
_cell.length_c   1.000
_cell.angle_alpha   90.00
_cell.angle_beta   90.00
_cell.angle_gamma   90.00
#
_symmetry.space_group_name_H-M   'P 1'
#
loop_
_entity.id
_entity.type
_entity.pdbx_description
1 polymer ?
#
loop_
_entity_poly.entity_id
_entity_poly.type
_entity_poly.pdbx_seq_one_letter_code
_entity_poly.pdbx_strand_id
1 'polypeptide(L)'
;MATFGHITRERCTQLAAALTAAGLPWEDNGHQDDPQFLTYTVTDPHGRRWSISPATGNQTTPSKPGHVWQASCASTLHRTAITTAQGAAAICEHPA
;
A
#
# COMPACT_ATOMS: atom_id res chain seq x y z
N MET A 1 -7.50 5.58 18.85
CA MET A 1 -6.06 5.26 18.65
C MET A 1 -6.00 4.35 17.43
N ALA A 2 -5.22 4.70 16.41
CA ALA A 2 -5.09 3.85 15.22
C ALA A 2 -4.18 2.67 15.56
N THR A 3 -4.66 1.45 15.37
CA THR A 3 -3.88 0.24 15.65
C THR A 3 -3.38 -0.36 14.33
N PHE A 4 -2.07 -0.59 14.24
CA PHE A 4 -1.39 -1.16 13.07
C PHE A 4 -0.78 -2.54 13.33
N GLY A 5 -1.19 -3.23 14.40
CA GLY A 5 -0.63 -4.55 14.76
C GLY A 5 -0.84 -5.65 13.71
N HIS A 6 -1.62 -5.38 12.66
CA HIS A 6 -1.80 -6.24 11.50
C HIS A 6 -0.71 -6.05 10.43
N ILE A 7 0.09 -4.98 10.50
CA ILE A 7 1.23 -4.73 9.61
C ILE A 7 2.45 -5.37 10.26
N THR A 8 2.81 -6.56 9.77
CA THR A 8 4.02 -7.26 10.16
C THR A 8 5.09 -7.07 9.09
N ARG A 9 6.36 -7.34 9.44
CA ARG A 9 7.46 -7.36 8.46
C ARG A 9 7.15 -8.30 7.28
N GLU A 10 6.47 -9.42 7.53
CA GLU A 10 6.03 -10.33 6.45
C GLU A 10 5.08 -9.65 5.46
N ARG A 11 4.12 -8.86 5.94
CA ARG A 11 3.20 -8.08 5.08
C ARG A 11 3.95 -7.03 4.27
N CYS A 12 4.93 -6.36 4.87
CA CYS A 12 5.82 -5.42 4.18
C CYS A 12 6.60 -6.11 3.06
N THR A 13 7.17 -7.28 3.32
CA THR A 13 7.88 -8.09 2.31
C THR A 13 6.94 -8.56 1.20
N GLN A 14 5.71 -8.98 1.52
CA GLN A 14 4.70 -9.36 0.52
C GLN A 14 4.34 -8.19 -0.42
N LEU A 15 4.22 -6.97 0.12
CA LEU A 15 3.96 -5.78 -0.67
C LEU A 15 5.14 -5.47 -1.60
N ALA A 16 6.35 -5.40 -1.05
CA ALA A 16 7.58 -5.17 -1.80
C ALA A 16 7.75 -6.18 -2.94
N ALA A 17 7.52 -7.47 -2.66
CA ALA A 17 7.59 -8.54 -3.64
C ALA A 17 6.54 -8.39 -4.75
N ALA A 18 5.29 -8.02 -4.40
CA ALA A 18 4.24 -7.81 -5.39
C ALA A 18 4.52 -6.62 -6.31
N LEU A 19 5.02 -5.51 -5.76
CA LEU A 19 5.41 -4.33 -6.54
C LEU A 19 6.58 -4.65 -7.48
N THR A 20 7.56 -5.43 -6.99
CA THR A 20 8.70 -5.89 -7.78
C THR A 20 8.26 -6.84 -8.90
N ALA A 21 7.34 -7.77 -8.61
CA ALA A 21 6.81 -8.71 -9.59
C ALA A 21 5.99 -8.02 -10.70
N ALA A 22 5.33 -6.91 -10.38
CA ALA A 22 4.66 -6.05 -11.35
C ALA A 22 5.61 -5.17 -12.18
N GLY A 23 6.93 -5.22 -11.89
CA GLY A 23 7.92 -4.38 -12.58
C GLY A 23 7.77 -2.88 -12.28
N LEU A 24 7.06 -2.54 -11.20
CA LEU A 24 6.84 -1.14 -10.83
C LEU A 24 8.05 -0.60 -10.08
N PRO A 25 8.57 0.59 -10.43
CA PRO A 25 9.54 1.30 -9.60
C PRO A 25 8.88 1.67 -8.27
N TRP A 26 9.42 1.18 -7.16
CA TRP A 26 8.94 1.50 -5.83
C TRP A 26 10.07 1.79 -4.86
N GLU A 27 9.77 2.60 -3.85
CA GLU A 27 10.69 3.00 -2.79
C GLU A 27 9.91 3.03 -1.47
N ASP A 28 10.53 2.60 -0.37
CA ASP A 28 9.95 2.73 0.96
C ASP A 28 10.71 3.74 1.80
N ASN A 29 10.03 4.36 2.76
CA ASN A 29 10.63 5.37 3.62
C ASN A 29 11.46 4.80 4.79
N GLY A 30 11.73 3.50 4.82
CA GLY A 30 12.53 2.84 5.85
C GLY A 30 11.82 2.62 7.19
N HIS A 31 10.56 3.04 7.33
CA HIS A 31 9.79 2.92 8.57
C HIS A 31 9.07 1.58 8.72
N GLN A 32 9.68 0.48 8.27
CA GLN A 32 9.08 -0.86 8.30
C GLN A 32 8.83 -1.36 9.74
N ASP A 33 9.62 -0.87 10.69
CA ASP A 33 9.45 -1.14 12.13
C ASP A 33 8.46 -0.18 12.81
N ASP A 34 8.02 0.88 12.12
CA ASP A 34 7.07 1.88 12.64
C ASP A 34 5.89 2.08 11.65
N PRO A 35 4.87 1.20 11.69
CA PRO A 35 3.81 1.13 10.69
C PRO A 35 2.96 2.41 10.55
N GLN A 36 2.89 3.22 11.60
CA GLN A 36 2.15 4.50 11.56
C GLN A 36 2.83 5.53 10.65
N PHE A 37 4.14 5.42 10.42
CA PHE A 37 4.88 6.26 9.49
C PHE A 37 5.21 5.55 8.18
N LEU A 38 5.04 4.23 8.10
CA LEU A 38 5.35 3.44 6.90
C LEU A 38 4.61 3.96 5.66
N THR A 39 5.39 4.28 4.63
CA THR A 39 4.88 4.71 3.33
C THR A 39 5.76 4.15 2.22
N TYR A 40 5.12 3.51 1.24
CA TYR A 40 5.74 3.10 -0.01
C TYR A 40 5.34 4.07 -1.10
N THR A 41 6.32 4.59 -1.83
CA THR A 41 6.11 5.40 -3.03
C THR A 41 6.29 4.50 -4.24
N VAL A 42 5.27 4.42 -5.08
CA VAL A 42 5.30 3.63 -6.33
C VAL A 42 5.13 4.59 -7.49
N THR A 43 5.94 4.42 -8.53
CA THR A 43 5.79 5.17 -9.77
C THR A 43 5.07 4.28 -10.78
N ASP A 44 3.92 4.71 -11.26
CA ASP A 44 3.18 3.97 -12.28
C ASP A 44 3.84 4.09 -13.67
N PRO A 45 3.46 3.26 -14.65
CA PRO A 45 4.00 3.33 -16.02
C PRO A 45 3.76 4.66 -16.74
N HIS A 46 2.78 5.46 -16.29
CA HIS A 46 2.49 6.80 -16.79
C HIS A 46 3.30 7.90 -16.06
N GLY A 47 4.19 7.52 -15.13
CA GLY A 47 5.03 8.42 -14.37
C GLY A 47 4.33 9.09 -13.18
N ARG A 48 3.12 8.66 -12.79
CA ARG A 48 2.46 9.22 -11.59
C ARG A 48 2.94 8.50 -10.34
N ARG A 49 2.99 9.26 -9.24
CA ARG A 49 3.43 8.76 -7.93
C ARG A 49 2.23 8.39 -7.06
N TRP A 50 2.24 7.15 -6.61
CA TRP A 50 1.30 6.54 -5.70
C TRP A 50 1.94 6.37 -4.33
N SER A 51 1.24 6.76 -3.27
CA SER A 51 1.65 6.52 -1.89
C SER A 51 0.80 5.41 -1.31
N ILE A 52 1.43 4.31 -0.91
CA ILE A 52 0.81 3.18 -0.25
C ILE A 52 1.20 3.22 1.23
N SER A 53 0.22 3.39 2.10
CA SER A 53 0.41 3.39 3.55
C SER A 53 -0.48 2.32 4.19
N PRO A 54 -0.16 1.85 5.40
CA PRO A 54 -1.06 0.99 6.16
C PRO A 54 -2.46 1.57 6.32
N ALA A 55 -3.46 0.73 6.11
CA ALA A 55 -4.83 1.08 6.49
C ALA A 55 -4.91 1.15 8.03
N THR A 56 -5.62 2.15 8.56
CA THR A 56 -5.85 2.20 10.02
C THR A 56 -6.78 1.05 10.41
N GLY A 57 -6.57 0.43 11.59
CA GLY A 57 -7.36 -0.72 12.05
C GLY A 57 -8.89 -0.49 12.06
N ASN A 58 -9.35 0.76 12.17
CA ASN A 58 -10.77 1.13 12.05
C ASN A 58 -11.34 0.94 10.64
N GLN A 59 -10.48 0.92 9.61
CA GLN A 59 -10.82 0.64 8.22
C GLN A 59 -10.75 -0.87 7.92
N THR A 60 -10.05 -1.64 8.76
CA THR A 60 -9.94 -3.10 8.71
C THR A 60 -11.12 -3.72 9.46
N THR A 61 -12.31 -3.74 8.83
CA THR A 61 -13.45 -4.45 9.42
C THR A 61 -13.16 -5.96 9.47
N PRO A 62 -13.59 -6.69 10.53
CA PRO A 62 -13.37 -8.14 10.64
C PRO A 62 -14.00 -8.93 9.48
N SER A 63 -14.98 -8.35 8.80
CA SER A 63 -15.60 -8.92 7.58
C SER A 63 -14.73 -8.79 6.32
N LYS A 64 -13.63 -8.04 6.36
CA LYS A 64 -12.74 -7.76 5.24
C LYS A 64 -11.26 -7.77 5.68
N PRO A 65 -10.73 -8.93 6.14
CA PRO A 65 -9.38 -9.06 6.69
C PRO A 65 -8.24 -8.76 5.69
N GLY A 66 -8.55 -8.56 4.41
CA GLY A 66 -7.56 -8.18 3.41
C GLY A 66 -7.25 -6.68 3.35
N HIS A 67 -8.10 -5.79 3.87
CA HIS A 67 -7.87 -4.34 3.72
C HIS A 67 -6.80 -3.83 4.70
N VAL A 68 -5.55 -4.16 4.41
CA VAL A 68 -4.36 -3.79 5.20
C VAL A 68 -3.58 -2.63 4.60
N TRP A 69 -3.80 -2.30 3.33
CA TRP A 69 -3.10 -1.21 2.65
C TRP A 69 -4.07 -0.18 2.09
N GLN A 70 -3.59 1.05 1.95
CA GLN A 70 -4.30 2.16 1.34
C GLN A 70 -3.37 2.81 0.33
N ALA A 71 -3.81 2.90 -0.92
CA ALA A 71 -3.12 3.67 -1.95
C ALA A 71 -3.78 5.03 -2.10
N SER A 72 -2.97 6.07 -2.23
CA SER A 72 -3.39 7.42 -2.55
C SER A 72 -2.55 7.93 -3.70
N CYS A 73 -3.20 8.49 -4.73
CA CYS A 73 -2.49 9.13 -5.84
C CYS A 73 -2.63 10.64 -5.72
N ALA A 74 -1.51 11.36 -5.66
CA ALA A 74 -1.51 12.81 -5.44
C ALA A 74 -2.16 13.57 -6.61
N SER A 75 -2.10 13.04 -7.84
CA SER A 75 -2.64 13.70 -9.03
C SER A 75 -4.16 13.59 -9.17
N THR A 76 -4.78 12.53 -8.64
CA THR A 76 -6.22 12.27 -8.81
C THR A 76 -7.02 12.48 -7.53
N LEU A 77 -6.38 12.83 -6.40
CA LEU A 77 -7.01 12.85 -5.07
C LEU A 77 -7.78 11.55 -4.76
N HIS A 78 -7.40 10.45 -5.43
CA HIS A 78 -8.10 9.19 -5.36
C HIS A 78 -7.44 8.33 -4.29
N ARG A 79 -8.23 7.93 -3.30
CA ARG A 79 -7.79 7.07 -2.19
C ARG A 79 -8.54 5.76 -2.25
N THR A 80 -7.83 4.68 -2.54
CA THR A 80 -8.40 3.35 -2.71
C THR A 80 -7.94 2.47 -1.55
N ALA A 81 -8.90 1.83 -0.87
CA ALA A 81 -8.59 0.81 0.11
C ALA A 81 -8.21 -0.48 -0.63
N ILE A 82 -7.05 -1.03 -0.30
CA ILE A 82 -6.47 -2.17 -1.02
C ILE A 82 -6.53 -3.42 -0.15
N THR A 83 -7.09 -4.48 -0.74
CA THR A 83 -7.34 -5.76 -0.08
C THR A 83 -6.13 -6.72 -0.09
N THR A 84 -5.11 -6.50 -0.92
CA THR A 84 -3.93 -7.38 -0.99
C THR A 84 -2.72 -6.62 -1.55
N ALA A 85 -1.51 -7.11 -1.28
CA ALA A 85 -0.29 -6.63 -1.93
C ALA A 85 -0.41 -6.62 -3.48
N GLN A 86 -1.01 -7.66 -4.05
CA GLN A 86 -1.28 -7.74 -5.50
C GLN A 86 -2.32 -6.70 -5.97
N GLY A 87 -3.35 -6.41 -5.18
CA GLY A 87 -4.29 -5.33 -5.48
C GLY A 87 -3.60 -3.96 -5.49
N ALA A 88 -2.57 -3.78 -4.67
CA ALA A 88 -1.80 -2.54 -4.64
C ALA A 88 -1.02 -2.33 -5.94
N ALA A 89 -0.33 -3.39 -6.38
CA ALA A 89 0.34 -3.41 -7.66
C ALA A 89 -0.65 -3.17 -8.81
N ALA A 90 -1.77 -3.90 -8.84
CA ALA A 90 -2.76 -3.78 -9.92
C ALA A 90 -3.34 -2.37 -10.07
N ILE A 91 -3.59 -1.65 -8.97
CA ILE A 91 -4.07 -0.26 -9.00
C ILE A 91 -3.00 0.69 -9.53
N CYS A 92 -1.73 0.43 -9.22
CA CYS A 92 -0.62 1.22 -9.75
C CYS A 92 -0.32 0.88 -11.22
N GLU A 93 -0.51 -0.37 -11.66
CA GLU A 93 -0.34 -0.78 -13.06
C GLU A 93 -1.45 -0.25 -13.98
N HIS A 94 -2.69 -0.26 -13.50
CA HIS A 94 -3.88 0.16 -14.25
C HIS A 94 -4.63 1.26 -13.48
N PRO A 95 -4.08 2.48 -13.41
CA PRO A 95 -4.75 3.59 -12.76
C PRO A 95 -6.01 3.95 -13.57
N ALA A 96 -7.19 3.75 -12.98
CA ALA A 96 -8.49 4.08 -13.58
C ALA A 96 -8.64 5.58 -13.92
#